data_AF-A0A094P0T1-F1
#
_entry.id   AF-A0A094P0T1-F1
#
_cell.length_a   1.000
_cell.length_b   1.000
_cell.length_c   1.000
_cell.angle_alpha   90.00
_cell.angle_beta   90.00
_cell.angle_gamma   90.00
#
_symmetry.space_group_name_H-M   'P 1'
#
loop_
_entity.id
_entity.type
_entity.pdbx_description
1 polymer ?
#
loop_
_entity_poly.entity_id
_entity_poly.type
_entity_poly.pdbx_seq_one_letter_code
_entity_poly.pdbx_strand_id
1 'polypeptide(L)'
;NSWHKNYSLNDGPATDLFATSGAGTLYKADFFHSDVTDEKSYKQLSFHTDDLWWFIQGRRVGTLTKRLPGISKLNYIEATQADGLWQSGNQDRNDSNLKLLLDKYSI
;
A
#
# COMPACT_ATOMS: atom_id res chain seq x y z
N ASN A 1 -2.09 18.58 4.16
CA ASN A 1 -0.81 17.87 3.91
C ASN A 1 -0.70 17.53 2.44
N SER A 2 0.42 17.89 1.79
CA SER A 2 0.68 17.55 0.39
C SER A 2 1.37 16.19 0.34
N TRP A 3 0.73 15.19 -0.26
CA TRP A 3 1.36 13.89 -0.53
C TRP A 3 2.31 14.02 -1.72
N HIS A 4 3.50 13.42 -1.62
CA HIS A 4 4.53 13.48 -2.66
C HIS A 4 4.74 12.10 -3.28
N LYS A 5 4.19 11.88 -4.47
CA LYS A 5 4.46 10.68 -5.27
C LYS A 5 5.94 10.61 -5.64
N ASN A 6 6.52 9.40 -5.65
CA ASN A 6 7.94 9.17 -5.99
C ASN A 6 8.93 9.94 -5.08
N TYR A 7 8.66 9.95 -3.77
CA TYR A 7 9.54 10.56 -2.78
C TYR A 7 10.98 10.05 -2.91
N SER A 8 11.95 10.97 -2.99
CA SER A 8 13.39 10.67 -3.18
C SER A 8 14.33 11.57 -2.37
N LEU A 9 13.78 12.34 -1.41
CA LEU A 9 14.55 13.26 -0.58
C LEU A 9 15.27 12.57 0.59
N ASN A 10 14.88 11.33 0.92
CA ASN A 10 15.50 10.52 1.97
C ASN A 10 15.38 9.02 1.63
N ASP A 11 16.38 8.25 2.08
CA ASP A 11 16.51 6.79 1.93
C ASP A 11 16.42 6.04 3.26
N GLY A 12 16.20 6.76 4.37
CA GLY A 12 15.99 6.18 5.69
C GLY A 12 14.63 5.48 5.82
N PRO A 13 14.50 4.54 6.77
CA PRO A 13 13.20 3.97 7.12
C PRO A 13 12.31 5.03 7.77
N ALA A 14 11.03 5.06 7.42
CA ALA A 14 10.04 5.98 7.99
C ALA A 14 8.63 5.35 8.07
N THR A 15 7.80 5.90 8.95
CA THR A 15 6.44 5.40 9.24
C THR A 15 5.38 5.87 8.23
N ASP A 16 5.67 6.94 7.50
CA ASP A 16 4.79 7.57 6.52
C ASP A 16 5.20 7.25 5.07
N LEU A 17 6.29 6.52 4.89
CA LEU A 17 6.65 5.95 3.59
C LEU A 17 5.70 4.79 3.25
N PHE A 18 4.98 4.96 2.14
CA PHE A 18 4.01 3.99 1.66
C PHE A 18 4.53 3.26 0.42
N ALA A 19 4.66 1.94 0.53
CA ALA A 19 5.18 1.08 -0.52
C ALA A 19 4.10 0.75 -1.57
N THR A 20 3.91 1.63 -2.54
CA THR A 20 3.07 1.36 -3.72
C THR A 20 3.97 0.96 -4.90
N SER A 21 3.92 -0.32 -5.23
CA SER A 21 4.73 -0.92 -6.28
C SER A 21 3.79 -1.48 -7.34
N GLY A 22 3.92 -1.01 -8.58
CA GLY A 22 3.19 -1.56 -9.74
C GLY A 22 3.56 -3.02 -10.07
N ALA A 23 4.50 -3.61 -9.33
CA ALA A 23 4.94 -5.01 -9.49
C ALA A 23 4.82 -5.85 -8.22
N GLY A 24 4.09 -5.35 -7.21
CA GLY A 24 3.95 -6.00 -5.92
C GLY A 24 5.17 -5.82 -5.00
N THR A 25 4.99 -6.20 -3.74
CA THR A 25 5.99 -6.09 -2.68
C THR A 25 6.01 -7.40 -1.88
N LEU A 26 7.20 -7.93 -1.58
CA LEU A 26 7.35 -9.10 -0.71
C LEU A 26 7.50 -8.65 0.74
N TYR A 27 6.76 -9.31 1.63
CA TYR A 27 6.76 -9.03 3.06
C TYR A 27 7.00 -10.31 3.85
N LYS A 28 7.61 -10.19 5.03
CA LYS A 28 7.59 -11.25 6.04
C LYS A 28 6.30 -11.14 6.86
N ALA A 29 5.77 -12.26 7.32
CA ALA A 29 4.52 -12.28 8.09
C ALA A 29 4.61 -11.46 9.39
N ASP A 30 5.78 -11.41 10.02
CA ASP A 30 6.05 -10.66 11.25
C ASP A 30 6.13 -9.14 11.05
N PHE A 31 5.94 -8.64 9.83
CA PHE A 31 5.87 -7.21 9.53
C PHE A 31 4.47 -6.61 9.74
N PHE A 32 3.50 -7.40 10.18
CA PHE A 32 2.11 -6.96 10.25
C PHE A 32 1.45 -7.33 11.57
N HIS A 33 0.42 -6.56 11.92
CA HIS A 33 -0.54 -6.97 12.93
C HIS A 33 -1.21 -8.30 12.56
N SER A 34 -1.60 -9.11 13.54
CA SER A 34 -2.23 -10.42 13.34
C SER A 34 -3.51 -10.39 12.49
N ASP A 35 -4.20 -9.24 12.49
CA ASP A 35 -5.42 -9.02 11.71
C ASP A 35 -5.16 -8.96 10.21
N VAL A 36 -3.89 -8.94 9.75
CA VAL A 36 -3.57 -8.86 8.32
C VAL A 36 -4.21 -10.00 7.51
N THR A 37 -4.49 -11.14 8.14
CA THR A 37 -5.18 -12.29 7.54
C THR A 37 -6.69 -12.32 7.79
N ASP A 38 -7.29 -11.28 8.40
CA ASP A 38 -8.74 -11.14 8.54
C ASP A 38 -9.37 -10.77 7.19
N GLU A 39 -9.74 -11.80 6.44
CA GLU A 39 -10.38 -11.68 5.13
C GLU A 39 -11.66 -10.84 5.16
N LYS A 40 -12.44 -10.91 6.25
CA LYS A 40 -13.71 -10.18 6.36
C LYS A 40 -13.46 -8.68 6.45
N SER A 41 -12.55 -8.27 7.34
CA SER A 41 -12.17 -6.86 7.46
C SER A 41 -11.49 -6.35 6.19
N TYR A 42 -10.61 -7.15 5.58
CA TYR A 42 -9.97 -6.81 4.31
C TYR A 42 -10.99 -6.54 3.21
N LYS A 43 -11.94 -7.45 3.00
CA LYS A 43 -12.99 -7.29 1.97
C LYS A 43 -13.87 -6.07 2.21
N GLN A 44 -14.15 -5.76 3.47
CA GLN A 44 -15.01 -4.62 3.82
C GLN A 44 -14.30 -3.28 3.60
N LEU A 45 -12.99 -3.18 3.86
CA LEU A 45 -12.29 -1.90 3.99
C LEU A 45 -11.34 -1.60 2.82
N SER A 46 -10.83 -2.63 2.15
CA SER A 46 -9.65 -2.49 1.30
C SER A 46 -9.59 -3.47 0.13
N PHE A 47 -10.72 -4.08 -0.25
CA PHE A 47 -10.76 -5.11 -1.28
C PHE A 47 -10.14 -4.69 -2.63
N HIS A 48 -10.20 -3.40 -2.97
CA HIS A 48 -9.64 -2.84 -4.20
C HIS A 48 -8.34 -2.04 -3.98
N THR A 49 -7.92 -1.88 -2.72
CA THR A 49 -6.79 -1.06 -2.28
C THR A 49 -5.98 -1.88 -1.28
N ASP A 50 -5.48 -3.03 -1.73
CA ASP A 50 -4.77 -3.98 -0.89
C ASP A 50 -3.47 -3.41 -0.34
N ASP A 51 -2.78 -2.59 -1.11
CA ASP A 51 -1.67 -1.77 -0.66
C ASP A 51 -1.98 -0.99 0.63
N LEU A 52 -3.13 -0.33 0.73
CA LEU A 52 -3.56 0.39 1.94
C LEU A 52 -3.73 -0.56 3.13
N TRP A 53 -4.25 -1.77 2.90
CA TRP A 53 -4.39 -2.79 3.95
C TRP A 53 -3.02 -3.17 4.51
N TRP A 54 -2.07 -3.55 3.66
CA TRP A 54 -0.72 -3.94 4.09
C TRP A 54 -0.03 -2.81 4.86
N PHE A 55 -0.14 -1.57 4.38
CA PHE A 55 0.45 -0.40 5.03
C PHE A 55 -0.11 -0.15 6.43
N ILE A 56 -1.43 -0.16 6.58
CA ILE A 56 -2.07 0.08 7.87
C ILE A 56 -1.75 -1.03 8.86
N GLN A 57 -1.75 -2.30 8.42
CA GLN A 57 -1.43 -3.42 9.30
C GLN A 57 0.03 -3.41 9.76
N GLY A 58 0.97 -2.96 8.92
CA GLY A 58 2.37 -2.78 9.33
C GLY A 58 2.54 -1.59 10.28
N ARG A 59 1.87 -0.47 9.99
CA ARG A 59 1.92 0.72 10.85
C ARG A 59 1.38 0.46 12.26
N ARG A 60 0.36 -0.39 12.40
CA ARG A 60 -0.20 -0.81 13.70
C ARG A 60 0.81 -1.48 14.63
N VAL A 61 1.84 -2.11 14.08
CA VAL A 61 2.91 -2.78 14.86
C VAL A 61 4.25 -2.03 14.77
N GLY A 62 4.27 -0.81 14.23
CA GLY A 62 5.46 0.02 14.15
C GLY A 62 6.47 -0.38 13.08
N THR A 63 6.07 -1.18 12.08
CA THR A 63 6.93 -1.52 10.95
C THR A 63 7.25 -0.27 10.13
N LEU A 64 8.54 -0.05 9.89
CA LEU A 64 9.02 1.07 9.09
C LEU A 64 9.24 0.65 7.63
N THR A 65 8.90 1.54 6.70
CA THR A 65 9.15 1.34 5.27
C THR A 65 10.41 2.09 4.88
N LYS A 66 11.28 1.45 4.10
CA LYS A 66 12.49 2.08 3.55
C LYS A 66 12.43 2.10 2.02
N ARG A 67 12.72 3.25 1.42
CA ARG A 67 12.95 3.35 -0.03
C ARG A 67 14.29 2.70 -0.38
N LEU A 68 14.29 1.82 -1.38
CA LEU A 68 15.54 1.30 -1.95
C LEU A 68 15.93 2.18 -3.16
N PRO A 69 17.10 2.83 -3.15
CA PRO A 69 17.59 3.58 -4.30
C PRO A 69 18.00 2.62 -5.43
N GLY A 70 17.59 2.93 -6.65
CA GLY A 70 17.84 2.10 -7.84
C GLY A 70 16.65 2.11 -8.79
N ILE A 71 16.90 2.11 -10.11
CA ILE A 71 15.84 2.14 -11.12
C ILE A 71 15.10 0.80 -11.13
N SER A 72 13.81 0.85 -10.79
CA SER A 72 12.85 -0.23 -11.00
C SER A 72 12.13 -0.01 -12.34
N LYS A 73 12.77 -0.36 -13.46
CA LYS A 73 12.04 -0.47 -14.72
C LYS A 73 11.14 -1.69 -14.60
N LEU A 74 9.83 -1.45 -14.49
CA LEU A 74 8.84 -2.51 -14.55
C LEU A 74 8.73 -2.97 -16.00
N ASN A 75 8.94 -4.27 -16.21
CA ASN A 75 8.63 -4.93 -17.47
C ASN A 75 7.22 -5.47 -17.35
N TYR A 76 6.34 -5.03 -18.23
CA TYR A 76 4.97 -5.51 -18.29
C TYR A 76 4.85 -6.59 -19.35
N ILE A 77 3.98 -7.57 -19.10
CA ILE A 77 3.56 -8.49 -20.14
C ILE A 77 2.65 -7.70 -21.09
N GLU A 78 2.88 -7.82 -22.40
CA GLU A 78 2.08 -7.13 -23.42
C GLU A 78 0.58 -7.38 -23.23
N ALA A 79 -0.24 -6.36 -23.51
CA ALA A 79 -1.70 -6.35 -23.34
C ALA A 79 -2.25 -6.46 -21.89
N THR A 80 -1.43 -6.73 -20.87
CA THR A 80 -1.95 -6.87 -19.47
C THR A 80 -2.32 -5.54 -18.81
N GLN A 81 -1.83 -4.42 -19.32
CA GLN A 81 -2.08 -3.11 -18.71
C GLN A 81 -3.38 -2.44 -19.19
N ALA A 82 -4.01 -2.99 -20.24
CA ALA A 82 -5.27 -2.47 -20.78
C ALA A 82 -6.44 -2.66 -19.80
N ASP A 83 -6.45 -3.77 -19.06
CA ASP A 83 -7.47 -4.11 -18.05
C ASP A 83 -6.92 -4.06 -16.62
N GLY A 84 -5.91 -3.22 -16.38
CA GLY A 84 -5.25 -3.14 -15.07
C GLY A 84 -6.20 -2.66 -13.95
N LEU A 85 -6.04 -3.22 -12.75
CA LEU A 85 -6.81 -2.87 -11.53
C LEU A 85 -6.92 -1.35 -11.26
N TRP A 86 -5.88 -0.59 -11.63
CA TRP A 86 -5.89 0.87 -11.52
C TRP A 86 -7.05 1.50 -12.31
N GLN A 87 -7.30 1.02 -13.52
CA GLN A 87 -8.28 1.56 -14.47
C GLN A 87 -9.73 1.13 -14.15
N SER A 88 -9.93 0.06 -13.39
CA SER A 88 -11.26 -0.44 -12.98
C SER A 88 -11.85 0.29 -11.75
N GLY A 89 -11.50 1.57 -11.57
CA GLY A 89 -12.01 2.43 -10.50
C GLY A 89 -11.27 2.32 -9.16
N ASN A 90 -10.04 1.79 -9.12
CA ASN A 90 -9.22 1.86 -7.91
C ASN A 90 -8.84 3.33 -7.59
N GLN A 91 -8.53 4.10 -8.63
CA GLN A 91 -8.14 5.52 -8.50
C GLN A 91 -9.14 6.38 -7.71
N ASP A 92 -10.44 6.08 -7.80
CA ASP A 92 -11.51 6.85 -7.16
C ASP A 92 -11.79 6.41 -5.71
N ARG A 93 -11.17 5.33 -5.24
CA ARG A 93 -11.47 4.68 -3.94
C ARG A 93 -10.35 4.82 -2.91
N ASN A 94 -9.16 5.27 -3.31
CA ASN A 94 -8.01 5.38 -2.40
C ASN A 94 -8.30 6.26 -1.18
N ASP A 95 -8.79 7.47 -1.40
CA ASP A 95 -9.01 8.45 -0.32
C ASP A 95 -10.09 7.99 0.67
N SER A 96 -11.18 7.42 0.16
CA SER A 96 -12.28 6.93 0.99
C SER A 96 -11.89 5.70 1.80
N ASN A 97 -11.20 4.73 1.18
CA ASN A 97 -10.71 3.53 1.89
C ASN A 97 -9.64 3.87 2.91
N LEU A 98 -8.71 4.78 2.58
CA LEU A 98 -7.71 5.26 3.52
C LEU A 98 -8.38 5.88 4.74
N LYS A 99 -9.37 6.76 4.53
CA LYS A 99 -10.11 7.36 5.65
C LYS A 99 -10.79 6.32 6.53
N LEU A 100 -11.48 5.34 5.94
CA LEU A 100 -12.12 4.25 6.69
C LEU A 100 -11.12 3.47 7.55
N LEU A 101 -9.92 3.21 7.03
CA LEU A 101 -8.86 2.50 7.75
C LEU A 101 -8.30 3.34 8.90
N LEU A 102 -8.02 4.62 8.67
CA LEU A 102 -7.52 5.54 9.69
C LEU A 102 -8.56 5.68 10.83
N ASP A 103 -9.84 5.85 10.48
CA ASP A 103 -10.93 5.94 11.45
C ASP A 103 -11.09 4.63 12.25
N LYS A 104 -11.07 3.46 11.60
CA LYS A 104 -11.23 2.16 12.26
C LYS A 104 -10.12 1.86 13.25
N TYR A 105 -8.88 2.18 12.91
CA TYR A 105 -7.71 1.80 13.73
C TYR A 105 -7.11 2.96 14.54
N SER A 106 -7.67 4.17 14.42
CA SER A 106 -7.24 5.38 15.14
C SER A 106 -5.75 5.72 14.93
N ILE A 107 -5.34 5.84 13.66
CA ILE A 107 -3.95 6.03 13.21
C ILE A 107 -3.74 7.38 12.53
#